data_AF-A0A1Y5EW55-F1
#
_entry.id   AF-A0A1Y5EW55-F1
#
_cell.length_a   1.000
_cell.length_b   1.000
_cell.length_c   1.000
_cell.angle_alpha   90.00
_cell.angle_beta   90.00
_cell.angle_gamma   90.00
#
_symmetry.space_group_name_H-M   'P 1'
#
loop_
_entity.id
_entity.type
_entity.pdbx_description
1 polymer ?
#
loop_
_entity_poly.entity_id
_entity_poly.type
_entity_poly.pdbx_seq_one_letter_code
_entity_poly.pdbx_strand_id
1 'polypeptide(L)'
;MSLAATSPATEHSTTMVIRRNGKATQFDSNKIYIAISKAFLAVEGEHSQQSSHIHDIATQLTKQIQQATFRNLSVNDTIHIEQIQDQVELALMRADHHKVARAYVLYREKRSNERSEQEQDQQASSAIQIKATDGSLSPYNKQQLVALLEECAAGLEDISSSTVLEAIQKNLFDEIPQHAFEQAIVMGARGLIDQQPDYSRLAARLLLNNARTEALNFTQQ
;
A
#
# COMPACT_ATOMS: atom_id res chain seq x y z
N MET A 1 -38.00 3.51 42.62
CA MET A 1 -36.90 4.36 42.13
C MET A 1 -35.80 3.45 41.64
N SER A 2 -35.71 3.22 40.33
CA SER A 2 -34.71 2.36 39.70
C SER A 2 -33.74 3.26 38.94
N LEU A 3 -32.49 3.28 39.39
CA LEU A 3 -31.38 4.00 38.77
C LEU A 3 -30.95 3.23 37.53
N ALA A 4 -31.41 3.65 36.35
CA ALA A 4 -30.90 3.16 35.08
C ALA A 4 -29.49 3.73 34.86
N ALA A 5 -28.51 2.83 34.78
CA ALA A 5 -27.14 3.14 34.44
C ALA A 5 -27.06 3.76 33.04
N THR A 6 -26.60 5.00 32.95
CA THR A 6 -26.24 5.66 31.70
C THR A 6 -24.92 5.08 31.21
N SER A 7 -24.98 4.22 30.18
CA SER A 7 -23.83 3.83 29.38
C SER A 7 -23.27 5.07 28.63
N PRO A 8 -21.96 5.34 28.64
CA PRO A 8 -21.40 6.41 27.82
C PRO A 8 -21.33 5.91 26.37
N ALA A 9 -22.29 6.34 25.55
CA ALA A 9 -22.29 6.10 24.12
C ALA A 9 -21.19 6.95 23.45
N THR A 10 -20.39 6.27 22.63
CA THR A 10 -19.23 6.70 21.86
C THR A 10 -19.49 7.89 20.92
N GLU A 11 -18.91 9.07 21.19
CA GLU A 11 -19.11 10.30 20.39
C GLU A 11 -18.20 10.45 19.14
N HIS A 12 -17.40 9.44 18.77
CA HIS A 12 -16.42 9.56 17.67
C HIS A 12 -16.80 8.84 16.36
N SER A 13 -18.06 8.41 16.21
CA SER A 13 -18.52 7.63 15.05
C SER A 13 -18.39 8.36 13.70
N THR A 14 -18.25 9.69 13.68
CA THR A 14 -18.20 10.44 12.41
C THR A 14 -16.76 10.74 11.92
N THR A 15 -15.71 10.32 12.64
CA THR A 15 -14.34 10.71 12.28
C THR A 15 -13.77 9.85 11.15
N MET A 16 -13.21 10.50 10.14
CA MET A 16 -12.59 9.83 8.98
C MET A 16 -11.08 9.66 9.18
N VAL A 17 -10.60 8.44 8.92
CA VAL A 17 -9.19 8.07 8.94
C VAL A 17 -8.70 7.86 7.51
N ILE A 18 -7.67 8.61 7.12
CA ILE A 18 -6.99 8.45 5.83
C ILE A 18 -5.98 7.31 5.95
N ARG A 19 -6.18 6.25 5.17
CA ARG A 19 -5.26 5.10 5.08
C ARG A 19 -4.03 5.44 4.22
N ARG A 20 -2.99 4.61 4.28
CA ARG A 20 -1.76 4.73 3.46
C ARG A 20 -2.03 4.83 1.96
N ASN A 21 -3.10 4.21 1.47
CA ASN A 21 -3.51 4.26 0.06
C ASN A 21 -4.38 5.48 -0.30
N GLY A 22 -4.47 6.48 0.57
CA GLY A 22 -5.27 7.69 0.38
C GLY A 22 -6.79 7.50 0.57
N LYS A 23 -7.29 6.27 0.74
CA LYS A 23 -8.72 6.02 0.97
C LYS A 23 -9.13 6.43 2.39
N ALA A 24 -10.16 7.25 2.50
CA ALA A 24 -10.80 7.57 3.77
C ALA A 24 -11.70 6.41 4.23
N THR A 25 -11.58 6.04 5.50
CA THR A 25 -12.44 5.03 6.15
C THR A 25 -12.88 5.54 7.51
N GLN A 26 -14.07 5.16 7.95
CA GLN A 26 -14.57 5.51 9.28
C GLN A 26 -13.67 4.92 10.36
N PHE A 27 -13.42 5.71 11.41
CA PHE A 27 -12.68 5.25 12.59
C PHE A 27 -13.41 4.10 13.29
N ASP A 28 -12.66 3.06 13.63
CA ASP A 28 -13.15 1.90 14.38
C ASP A 28 -12.14 1.55 15.48
N SER A 29 -12.54 1.75 16.74
CA SER A 29 -11.71 1.45 17.91
C SER A 29 -11.43 -0.05 18.06
N ASN A 30 -12.29 -0.91 17.52
CA ASN A 30 -12.09 -2.36 17.56
C ASN A 30 -10.83 -2.77 16.79
N LYS A 31 -10.44 -2.03 15.75
CA LYS A 31 -9.20 -2.28 15.01
C LYS A 31 -7.95 -2.05 15.86
N ILE A 32 -7.99 -1.04 16.74
CA ILE A 32 -6.90 -0.76 17.69
C ILE A 32 -6.81 -1.90 18.70
N TYR A 33 -7.94 -2.29 19.29
CA TYR A 33 -8.02 -3.41 20.23
C TYR A 33 -7.43 -4.69 19.64
N ILE A 34 -7.87 -5.10 18.45
CA ILE A 34 -7.39 -6.31 17.77
C ILE A 34 -5.87 -6.23 17.52
N ALA A 35 -5.36 -5.07 17.14
CA ALA A 35 -3.93 -4.90 16.85
C ALA A 35 -3.08 -5.00 18.13
N ILE A 36 -3.54 -4.41 19.24
CA ILE A 36 -2.89 -4.51 20.55
C ILE A 36 -2.92 -5.96 21.04
N SER A 37 -4.08 -6.62 21.01
CA SER A 37 -4.22 -8.01 21.43
C SER A 37 -3.28 -8.94 20.64
N LYS A 38 -3.17 -8.76 19.33
CA LYS A 38 -2.20 -9.53 18.51
C LYS A 38 -0.76 -9.30 18.92
N ALA A 39 -0.39 -8.08 19.29
CA ALA A 39 0.96 -7.79 19.77
C ALA A 39 1.24 -8.46 21.13
N PHE A 40 0.26 -8.47 22.04
CA PHE A 40 0.38 -9.20 23.31
C PHE A 40 0.52 -10.71 23.09
N LEU A 41 -0.28 -11.30 22.21
CA LEU A 41 -0.21 -12.72 21.88
C LEU A 41 1.13 -13.12 21.27
N ALA A 42 1.75 -12.25 20.46
CA ALA A 42 3.05 -12.51 19.87
C ALA A 42 4.18 -12.58 20.92
N VAL A 43 4.02 -11.94 22.10
CA VAL A 43 5.02 -11.93 23.17
C VAL A 43 4.74 -12.97 24.24
N GLU A 44 3.48 -13.07 24.69
CA GLU A 44 3.06 -13.93 25.80
C GLU A 44 2.66 -15.36 25.34
N GLY A 45 2.59 -15.59 24.02
CA GLY A 45 2.25 -16.87 23.40
C GLY A 45 0.75 -17.21 23.42
N GLU A 46 0.38 -18.26 22.65
CA GLU A 46 -1.01 -18.72 22.47
C GLU A 46 -1.72 -19.10 23.78
N HIS A 47 -0.97 -19.53 24.80
CA HIS A 47 -1.52 -19.88 26.13
C HIS A 47 -2.14 -18.69 26.87
N SER A 48 -1.84 -17.47 26.42
CA SER A 48 -2.31 -16.23 27.03
C SER A 48 -3.58 -15.67 26.36
N GLN A 49 -4.11 -16.33 25.31
CA GLN A 49 -5.35 -15.92 24.63
C GLN A 49 -6.58 -15.86 25.57
N GLN A 50 -6.58 -16.64 26.65
CA GLN A 50 -7.67 -16.68 27.63
C GLN A 50 -7.38 -15.84 28.89
N SER A 51 -6.26 -15.11 28.94
CA SER A 51 -5.93 -14.27 30.08
C SER A 51 -6.84 -13.04 30.11
N SER A 52 -7.76 -13.00 31.08
CA SER A 52 -8.63 -11.84 31.34
C SER A 52 -7.83 -10.55 31.52
N HIS A 53 -6.66 -10.66 32.15
CA HIS A 53 -5.76 -9.53 32.40
C HIS A 53 -5.27 -8.85 31.11
N ILE A 54 -4.96 -9.63 30.07
CA ILE A 54 -4.50 -9.07 28.79
C ILE A 54 -5.63 -8.35 28.07
N HIS A 55 -6.84 -8.91 28.10
CA HIS A 55 -8.02 -8.27 27.51
C HIS A 55 -8.38 -6.97 28.24
N ASP A 56 -8.23 -6.94 29.56
CA ASP A 56 -8.43 -5.73 30.37
C ASP A 56 -7.42 -4.64 30.01
N ILE A 57 -6.12 -4.99 29.94
CA ILE A 57 -5.06 -4.06 29.53
C ILE A 57 -5.30 -3.54 28.12
N ALA A 58 -5.60 -4.42 27.15
CA ALA A 58 -5.86 -4.03 25.77
C ALA A 58 -7.07 -3.09 25.67
N THR A 59 -8.12 -3.34 26.45
CA THR A 59 -9.30 -2.47 26.51
C THR A 59 -8.96 -1.10 27.11
N GLN A 60 -8.18 -1.05 28.19
CA GLN A 60 -7.75 0.20 28.82
C GLN A 60 -6.86 1.02 27.88
N LEU A 61 -5.86 0.40 27.27
CA LEU A 61 -4.97 1.05 26.30
C LEU A 61 -5.76 1.58 25.10
N THR A 62 -6.71 0.81 24.57
CA THR A 62 -7.56 1.25 23.45
C THR A 62 -8.31 2.54 23.79
N LYS A 63 -8.89 2.63 24.99
CA LYS A 63 -9.58 3.84 25.46
C LYS A 63 -8.62 5.02 25.62
N GLN A 64 -7.44 4.79 26.18
CA GLN A 64 -6.42 5.83 26.34
C GLN A 64 -5.93 6.37 25.00
N ILE A 65 -5.69 5.48 24.03
CA ILE A 65 -5.26 5.84 22.68
C ILE A 65 -6.35 6.62 21.98
N GLN A 66 -7.61 6.20 22.08
CA GLN A 66 -8.75 6.95 21.54
C GLN A 66 -8.78 8.37 22.13
N GLN A 67 -8.76 8.49 23.45
CA GLN A 67 -8.76 9.80 24.11
C GLN A 67 -7.55 10.66 23.73
N ALA A 68 -6.35 10.08 23.66
CA ALA A 68 -5.13 10.80 23.30
C ALA A 68 -5.13 11.24 21.84
N THR A 69 -5.62 10.38 20.94
CA THR A 69 -5.74 10.66 19.52
C THR A 69 -6.68 11.84 19.33
N PHE A 70 -7.93 11.76 19.84
CA PHE A 70 -8.98 12.74 19.55
C PHE A 70 -8.97 14.00 20.43
N ARG A 71 -8.13 14.09 21.47
CA ARG A 71 -8.11 15.22 22.40
C ARG A 71 -7.93 16.58 21.72
N ASN A 72 -7.14 16.61 20.65
CA ASN A 72 -6.72 17.83 19.97
C ASN A 72 -7.35 17.99 18.58
N LEU A 73 -8.31 17.13 18.20
CA LEU A 73 -8.93 17.19 16.88
C LEU A 73 -10.28 17.89 16.93
N SER A 74 -10.50 18.76 15.95
CA SER A 74 -11.80 19.35 15.70
C SER A 74 -12.70 18.36 14.95
N VAL A 75 -14.02 18.57 15.01
CA VAL A 75 -15.04 17.66 14.44
C VAL A 75 -14.86 17.38 12.93
N ASN A 76 -14.15 18.24 12.20
CA ASN A 76 -13.87 18.11 10.76
C ASN A 76 -12.42 17.73 10.42
N ASP A 77 -11.56 17.46 11.40
CA ASP A 77 -10.18 17.11 11.10
C ASP A 77 -10.08 15.66 10.61
N THR A 78 -9.25 15.46 9.58
CA THR A 78 -8.91 14.13 9.08
C THR A 78 -7.63 13.64 9.74
N ILE A 79 -7.62 12.36 10.11
CA ILE A 79 -6.48 11.75 10.81
C ILE A 79 -5.80 10.77 9.88
N HIS A 80 -4.47 10.84 9.81
CA HIS A 80 -3.69 9.83 9.11
C HIS A 80 -3.54 8.59 9.98
N ILE A 81 -3.65 7.40 9.38
CA ILE A 81 -3.49 6.14 10.09
C ILE A 81 -2.14 6.01 10.81
N GLU A 82 -1.08 6.68 10.33
CA GLU A 82 0.22 6.71 11.01
C GLU A 82 0.14 7.42 12.36
N GLN A 83 -0.63 8.51 12.48
CA GLN A 83 -0.79 9.22 13.75
C GLN A 83 -1.43 8.32 14.81
N ILE A 84 -2.38 7.47 14.41
CA ILE A 84 -3.00 6.49 15.31
C ILE A 84 -1.96 5.44 15.72
N GLN A 85 -1.12 4.96 14.79
CA GLN A 85 -0.05 4.00 15.09
C GLN A 85 0.96 4.58 16.08
N ASP A 86 1.38 5.82 15.89
CA ASP A 86 2.30 6.51 16.80
C ASP A 86 1.71 6.62 18.21
N GLN A 87 0.40 6.90 18.33
CA GLN A 87 -0.28 6.92 19.62
C GLN A 87 -0.34 5.52 20.28
N VAL A 88 -0.50 4.45 19.49
CA VAL A 88 -0.48 3.08 20.00
C VAL A 88 0.89 2.75 20.57
N GLU A 89 1.96 3.06 19.84
CA GLU A 89 3.34 2.84 20.30
C GLU A 89 3.65 3.63 21.56
N LEU A 90 3.29 4.91 21.58
CA LEU A 90 3.50 5.77 22.73
C LEU A 90 2.74 5.27 23.97
N ALA A 91 1.50 4.79 23.81
CA ALA A 91 0.73 4.22 24.90
C ALA A 91 1.35 2.93 25.45
N LEU A 92 1.82 2.03 24.57
CA LEU A 92 2.52 0.81 24.98
C LEU A 92 3.85 1.10 25.69
N MET A 93 4.59 2.11 25.24
CA MET A 93 5.84 2.53 25.88
C MET A 93 5.58 3.16 27.26
N ARG A 94 4.52 3.96 27.43
CA ARG A 94 4.15 4.57 28.72
C ARG A 94 3.62 3.58 29.74
N ALA A 95 3.07 2.45 29.28
CA ALA A 95 2.61 1.36 30.12
C ALA A 95 3.71 0.33 30.42
N ASP A 96 4.98 0.66 30.18
CA ASP A 96 6.16 -0.20 30.37
C ASP A 96 6.13 -1.53 29.58
N HIS A 97 5.24 -1.65 28.59
CA HIS A 97 5.10 -2.84 27.74
C HIS A 97 6.08 -2.80 26.54
N HIS A 98 7.37 -2.58 26.80
CA HIS A 98 8.40 -2.41 25.75
C HIS A 98 8.55 -3.61 24.81
N LYS A 99 8.36 -4.85 25.32
CA LYS A 99 8.41 -6.06 24.48
C LYS A 99 7.23 -6.10 23.50
N VAL A 100 6.04 -5.73 23.98
CA VAL A 100 4.81 -5.69 23.18
C VAL A 100 4.88 -4.56 22.15
N ALA A 101 5.42 -3.39 22.51
CA ALA A 101 5.66 -2.29 21.57
C ALA A 101 6.54 -2.73 20.40
N ARG A 102 7.64 -3.45 20.67
CA ARG A 102 8.51 -4.01 19.61
C ARG A 102 7.78 -5.04 18.74
N ALA A 103 7.02 -5.94 19.36
CA ALA A 103 6.24 -6.93 18.61
C ALA A 103 5.16 -6.26 17.73
N TYR A 104 4.55 -5.18 18.21
CA TYR A 104 3.61 -4.37 17.45
C TYR A 104 4.26 -3.74 16.22
N VAL A 105 5.44 -3.12 16.37
CA VAL A 105 6.20 -2.53 15.26
C VAL A 105 6.53 -3.59 14.18
N LEU A 106 7.03 -4.75 14.59
CA LEU A 106 7.33 -5.85 13.67
C LEU A 106 6.05 -6.37 12.98
N TYR A 107 4.95 -6.48 13.72
CA TYR A 107 3.67 -6.93 13.17
C TYR A 107 3.10 -5.95 12.12
N ARG A 108 3.19 -4.62 12.36
CA ARG A 108 2.72 -3.63 11.37
C ARG A 108 3.55 -3.63 10.10
N GLU A 109 4.87 -3.83 10.20
CA GLU A 109 5.77 -3.91 9.06
C GLU A 109 5.46 -5.14 8.22
N LYS A 110 5.37 -6.31 8.87
CA LYS A 110 4.98 -7.55 8.22
C LYS A 110 3.64 -7.42 7.50
N ARG A 111 2.63 -6.81 8.14
CA ARG A 111 1.32 -6.56 7.52
C ARG A 111 1.35 -5.51 6.41
N SER A 112 2.32 -4.59 6.43
CA SER A 112 2.53 -3.67 5.32
C SER A 112 3.05 -4.45 4.10
N ASN A 113 4.07 -5.28 4.30
CA ASN A 113 4.69 -6.07 3.25
C ASN A 113 3.71 -7.09 2.65
N GLU A 114 2.96 -7.82 3.49
CA GLU A 114 1.93 -8.77 3.02
C GLU A 114 0.86 -8.10 2.15
N ARG A 115 0.49 -6.85 2.43
CA ARG A 115 -0.45 -6.11 1.59
C ARG A 115 0.18 -5.67 0.27
N SER A 116 1.44 -5.25 0.29
CA SER A 116 2.19 -4.93 -0.94
C SER A 116 2.31 -6.14 -1.85
N GLU A 117 2.59 -7.32 -1.26
CA GLU A 117 2.68 -8.59 -1.97
C GLU A 117 1.30 -9.06 -2.48
N GLN A 118 0.23 -8.94 -1.68
CA GLN A 118 -1.13 -9.29 -2.12
C GLN A 118 -1.67 -8.35 -3.20
N GLU A 119 -1.35 -7.05 -3.12
CA GLU A 119 -1.68 -6.10 -4.19
C GLU A 119 -0.92 -6.46 -5.48
N GLN A 120 0.34 -6.90 -5.38
CA GLN A 120 1.12 -7.42 -6.52
C GLN A 120 0.58 -8.74 -7.08
N ASP A 121 0.18 -9.69 -6.23
CA ASP A 121 -0.34 -11.00 -6.65
C ASP A 121 -1.76 -10.90 -7.26
N GLN A 122 -2.61 -10.00 -6.74
CA GLN A 122 -3.91 -9.74 -7.36
C GLN A 122 -3.75 -9.08 -8.74
N GLN A 123 -2.77 -8.18 -8.90
CA GLN A 123 -2.41 -7.60 -10.19
C GLN A 123 -1.84 -8.63 -11.19
N ALA A 124 -1.18 -9.69 -10.71
CA ALA A 124 -0.65 -10.75 -11.57
C ALA A 124 -1.74 -11.69 -12.14
N SER A 125 -2.95 -11.69 -11.58
CA SER A 125 -4.04 -12.62 -11.95
C SER A 125 -5.21 -11.99 -12.72
N SER A 126 -5.38 -10.67 -12.68
CA SER A 126 -6.25 -9.95 -13.63
C SER A 126 -5.48 -9.74 -14.93
N ALA A 127 -5.99 -10.27 -16.04
CA ALA A 127 -5.44 -9.98 -17.36
C ALA A 127 -5.51 -8.46 -17.59
N ILE A 128 -4.40 -7.76 -17.38
CA ILE A 128 -4.30 -6.30 -17.51
C ILE A 128 -4.88 -5.90 -18.86
N GLN A 129 -5.91 -5.07 -18.86
CA GLN A 129 -6.51 -4.58 -20.10
C GLN A 129 -6.02 -3.16 -20.39
N ILE A 130 -5.58 -2.94 -21.62
CA ILE A 130 -5.14 -1.63 -22.10
C ILE A 130 -6.32 -1.01 -22.86
N LYS A 131 -6.76 0.16 -22.40
CA LYS A 131 -7.83 0.93 -23.02
C LYS A 131 -7.27 1.83 -24.12
N ALA A 132 -7.63 1.52 -25.36
CA ALA A 132 -7.28 2.33 -26.52
C ALA A 132 -8.11 3.62 -26.58
N THR A 133 -7.68 4.57 -27.42
CA THR A 133 -8.34 5.87 -27.58
C THR A 133 -9.76 5.79 -28.15
N ASP A 134 -10.09 4.69 -28.84
CA ASP A 134 -11.42 4.37 -29.37
C ASP A 134 -12.36 3.73 -28.32
N GLY A 135 -11.87 3.49 -27.10
CA GLY A 135 -12.60 2.83 -26.03
C GLY A 135 -12.57 1.29 -26.10
N SER A 136 -11.87 0.70 -27.07
CA SER A 136 -11.65 -0.74 -27.13
C SER A 136 -10.66 -1.19 -26.03
N LEU A 137 -10.86 -2.43 -25.55
CA LEU A 137 -10.03 -3.06 -24.54
C LEU A 137 -9.18 -4.14 -25.21
N SER A 138 -7.86 -3.97 -25.14
CA SER A 138 -6.89 -4.94 -25.67
C SER A 138 -6.17 -5.64 -24.52
N PRO A 139 -6.03 -6.97 -24.55
CA PRO A 139 -5.32 -7.68 -23.50
C PRO A 139 -3.82 -7.37 -23.55
N TYR A 140 -3.23 -7.08 -22.39
CA TYR A 140 -1.79 -6.94 -22.24
C TYR A 140 -1.07 -8.23 -22.66
N ASN A 141 -0.19 -8.11 -23.67
CA ASN A 141 0.61 -9.23 -24.14
C ASN A 141 2.05 -9.12 -23.61
N LYS A 142 2.37 -9.94 -22.60
CA LYS A 142 3.73 -10.01 -22.03
C LYS A 142 4.79 -10.35 -23.07
N GLN A 143 4.49 -11.21 -24.06
CA GLN A 143 5.46 -11.61 -25.08
C GLN A 143 5.84 -10.44 -25.99
N GLN A 144 4.87 -9.59 -26.35
CA GLN A 144 5.14 -8.38 -27.15
C GLN A 144 6.00 -7.38 -26.37
N LEU A 145 5.74 -7.20 -25.07
CA LEU A 145 6.57 -6.32 -24.25
C LEU A 145 8.00 -6.85 -24.13
N VAL A 146 8.18 -8.17 -23.93
CA VAL A 146 9.51 -8.80 -23.88
C VAL A 146 10.27 -8.57 -25.18
N ALA A 147 9.64 -8.81 -26.33
CA ALA A 147 10.26 -8.59 -27.63
C ALA A 147 10.69 -7.12 -27.82
N LEU A 148 9.83 -6.17 -27.46
CA LEU A 148 10.16 -4.74 -27.50
C LEU A 148 11.35 -4.40 -26.59
N LEU A 149 11.39 -4.95 -25.37
CA LEU A 149 12.49 -4.75 -24.43
C LEU A 149 13.79 -5.34 -24.96
N GLU A 150 13.77 -6.53 -25.55
CA GLU A 150 14.93 -7.17 -26.18
C GLU A 150 15.45 -6.35 -27.38
N GLU A 151 14.56 -5.86 -28.24
CA GLU A 151 14.92 -4.97 -29.34
C GLU A 151 15.55 -3.66 -28.84
N CYS A 152 14.96 -3.05 -27.81
CA CYS A 152 15.50 -1.82 -27.22
C CYS A 152 16.79 -2.07 -26.43
N ALA A 153 16.97 -3.25 -25.85
CA ALA A 153 18.17 -3.65 -25.13
C ALA A 153 19.30 -4.14 -26.04
N ALA A 154 19.03 -4.34 -27.34
CA ALA A 154 20.02 -4.83 -28.29
C ALA A 154 21.32 -3.99 -28.27
N GLY A 155 22.45 -4.66 -28.03
CA GLY A 155 23.76 -4.00 -27.95
C GLY A 155 24.03 -3.24 -26.65
N LEU A 156 23.30 -3.53 -25.57
CA LEU A 156 23.59 -3.09 -24.21
C LEU A 156 23.96 -4.33 -23.38
N GLU A 157 25.12 -4.31 -22.72
CA GLU A 157 25.71 -5.51 -22.11
C GLU A 157 25.19 -5.77 -20.69
N ASP A 158 24.85 -4.72 -19.94
CA ASP A 158 24.49 -4.79 -18.51
C ASP A 158 23.00 -4.55 -18.26
N ILE A 159 22.12 -5.09 -19.11
CA ILE A 159 20.66 -4.94 -18.98
C ILE A 159 19.98 -6.28 -18.72
N SER A 160 19.22 -6.33 -17.63
CA SER A 160 18.37 -7.47 -17.30
C SER A 160 16.93 -7.21 -17.70
N SER A 161 16.51 -7.75 -18.86
CA SER A 161 15.14 -7.61 -19.36
C SER A 161 14.08 -8.09 -18.35
N SER A 162 14.40 -9.10 -17.54
CA SER A 162 13.55 -9.59 -16.44
C SER A 162 13.31 -8.53 -15.37
N THR A 163 14.35 -7.86 -14.90
CA THR A 163 14.26 -6.79 -13.89
C THR A 163 13.46 -5.60 -14.39
N VAL A 164 13.64 -5.22 -15.66
CA VAL A 164 12.85 -4.15 -16.29
C VAL A 164 11.39 -4.56 -16.37
N LEU A 165 11.11 -5.80 -16.76
CA LEU A 165 9.74 -6.32 -16.85
C LEU A 165 9.04 -6.28 -15.48
N GLU A 166 9.71 -6.72 -14.42
CA GLU A 166 9.16 -6.64 -13.05
C GLU A 166 8.91 -5.19 -12.61
N ALA A 167 9.83 -4.28 -12.92
CA ALA A 167 9.68 -2.86 -12.61
C ALA A 167 8.49 -2.23 -13.36
N ILE A 168 8.27 -2.62 -14.63
CA ILE A 168 7.13 -2.17 -15.43
C ILE A 168 5.83 -2.78 -14.86
N GLN A 169 5.79 -4.07 -14.57
CA GLN A 169 4.59 -4.75 -14.05
C GLN A 169 4.09 -4.14 -12.73
N LYS A 170 4.99 -3.71 -11.85
CA LYS A 170 4.62 -2.99 -10.62
C LYS A 170 3.90 -1.67 -10.85
N ASN A 171 4.08 -1.06 -12.02
CA ASN A 171 3.45 0.20 -12.41
C ASN A 171 2.19 -0.01 -13.27
N LEU A 172 1.87 -1.25 -13.66
CA LEU A 172 0.68 -1.56 -14.44
C LEU A 172 -0.53 -1.79 -13.53
N PHE A 173 -1.66 -1.25 -13.94
CA PHE A 173 -2.96 -1.45 -13.28
C PHE A 173 -4.02 -1.79 -14.34
N ASP A 174 -5.15 -2.33 -13.88
CA ASP A 174 -6.23 -2.74 -14.77
C ASP A 174 -6.92 -1.53 -15.43
N GLU A 175 -7.42 -1.71 -16.64
CA GLU A 175 -8.01 -0.66 -17.49
C GLU A 175 -7.10 0.56 -17.73
N ILE A 176 -5.78 0.34 -17.79
CA ILE A 176 -4.81 1.41 -18.03
C ILE A 176 -5.00 2.03 -19.42
N PRO A 177 -5.10 3.37 -19.55
CA PRO A 177 -5.20 3.99 -20.86
C PRO A 177 -3.87 3.89 -21.62
N GLN A 178 -3.92 3.77 -22.94
CA GLN A 178 -2.74 3.53 -23.79
C GLN A 178 -1.57 4.51 -23.53
N HIS A 179 -1.84 5.81 -23.41
CA HIS A 179 -0.79 6.80 -23.12
C HIS A 179 -0.12 6.58 -21.75
N ALA A 180 -0.88 6.14 -20.74
CA ALA A 180 -0.35 5.85 -19.42
C ALA A 180 0.43 4.53 -19.42
N PHE A 181 0.02 3.56 -20.24
CA PHE A 181 0.77 2.33 -20.47
C PHE A 181 2.15 2.60 -21.08
N GLU A 182 2.22 3.43 -22.11
CA GLU A 182 3.47 3.86 -22.75
C GLU A 182 4.39 4.61 -21.78
N GLN A 183 3.82 5.47 -20.92
CA GLN A 183 4.56 6.16 -19.86
C GLN A 183 5.06 5.20 -18.77
N ALA A 184 4.25 4.22 -18.36
CA ALA A 184 4.62 3.24 -17.35
C ALA A 184 5.84 2.41 -17.78
N ILE A 185 5.93 2.04 -19.06
CA ILE A 185 7.09 1.34 -19.64
C ILE A 185 8.37 2.16 -19.48
N VAL A 186 8.33 3.45 -19.85
CA VAL A 186 9.49 4.36 -19.73
C VAL A 186 9.85 4.60 -18.26
N MET A 187 8.86 4.75 -17.38
CA MET A 187 9.08 4.94 -15.95
C MET A 187 9.71 3.71 -15.28
N GLY A 188 9.33 2.50 -15.69
CA GLY A 188 9.95 1.25 -15.21
C GLY A 188 11.44 1.18 -15.53
N ALA A 189 11.81 1.50 -16.77
CA ALA A 189 13.23 1.56 -17.16
C ALA A 189 13.98 2.72 -16.46
N ARG A 190 13.34 3.88 -16.32
CA ARG A 190 13.94 5.06 -15.66
C ARG A 190 14.25 4.81 -14.18
N GLY A 191 13.41 4.06 -13.47
CA GLY A 191 13.64 3.70 -12.07
C GLY A 191 14.88 2.84 -11.82
N LEU A 192 15.46 2.25 -12.87
CA LEU A 192 16.64 1.39 -12.79
C LEU A 192 17.94 2.12 -13.17
N ILE A 193 17.88 3.40 -13.54
CA ILE A 193 19.06 4.20 -13.92
C ILE A 193 20.08 4.28 -12.78
N ASP A 194 19.62 4.32 -11.54
CA ASP A 194 20.50 4.37 -10.37
C ASP A 194 21.30 3.07 -10.17
N GLN A 195 20.85 1.95 -10.75
CA GLN A 195 21.55 0.67 -10.68
C GLN A 195 22.65 0.57 -11.74
N GLN A 196 22.34 0.95 -12.98
CA GLN A 196 23.29 0.91 -14.10
C GLN A 196 23.05 2.07 -15.09
N PRO A 197 24.11 2.68 -15.64
CA PRO A 197 24.00 3.78 -16.59
C PRO A 197 23.30 3.37 -17.91
N ASP A 198 23.36 2.09 -18.28
CA ASP A 198 22.80 1.58 -19.54
C ASP A 198 21.28 1.59 -19.58
N TYR A 199 20.61 1.56 -18.42
CA TYR A 199 19.16 1.76 -18.34
C TYR A 199 18.72 3.15 -18.80
N SER A 200 19.60 4.16 -18.76
CA SER A 200 19.31 5.48 -19.33
C SER A 200 19.17 5.40 -20.85
N ARG A 201 20.03 4.62 -21.52
CA ARG A 201 19.96 4.38 -22.96
C ARG A 201 18.73 3.56 -23.32
N LEU A 202 18.38 2.56 -22.51
CA LEU A 202 17.14 1.78 -22.69
C LEU A 202 15.90 2.67 -22.60
N ALA A 203 15.79 3.51 -21.56
CA ALA A 203 14.67 4.41 -21.37
C ALA A 203 14.52 5.40 -22.56
N ALA A 204 15.63 5.92 -23.07
CA ALA A 204 15.63 6.78 -24.25
C ALA A 204 15.13 6.05 -25.52
N ARG A 205 15.53 4.78 -25.71
CA ARG A 205 15.08 3.95 -26.85
C ARG A 205 13.59 3.63 -26.77
N LEU A 206 13.08 3.33 -25.58
CA LEU A 206 11.65 3.11 -25.34
C LEU A 206 10.83 4.37 -25.65
N LEU A 207 11.31 5.54 -25.20
CA LEU A 207 10.67 6.82 -25.49
C LEU A 207 10.66 7.12 -26.99
N LEU A 208 11.78 6.85 -27.68
CA LEU A 208 11.87 6.99 -29.14
C LEU A 208 10.88 6.08 -29.87
N ASN A 209 10.69 4.85 -29.38
CA ASN A 209 9.70 3.93 -29.96
C ASN A 209 8.27 4.44 -29.81
N ASN A 210 7.92 5.03 -28.66
CA ASN A 210 6.60 5.64 -28.45
C ASN A 210 6.39 6.81 -29.42
N ALA A 211 7.36 7.73 -29.52
CA ALA A 211 7.28 8.86 -30.45
C ALA A 211 7.17 8.41 -31.92
N ARG A 212 7.88 7.33 -32.31
CA ARG A 212 7.78 6.74 -33.64
C ARG A 212 6.39 6.18 -33.90
N THR A 213 5.81 5.47 -32.94
CA THR A 213 4.47 4.88 -33.06
C THR A 213 3.41 5.97 -33.18
N GLU A 214 3.51 7.02 -32.36
CA GLU A 214 2.64 8.21 -32.44
C GLU A 214 2.71 8.87 -33.83
N ALA A 215 3.92 9.12 -34.33
CA ALA A 215 4.11 9.74 -35.65
C ALA A 215 3.55 8.89 -36.80
N LEU A 216 3.74 7.57 -36.76
CA LEU A 216 3.22 6.65 -37.78
C LEU A 216 1.69 6.58 -37.76
N ASN A 217 1.09 6.55 -36.56
CA ASN A 217 -0.36 6.58 -36.40
C ASN A 217 -0.98 7.88 -36.91
N PHE A 218 -0.30 9.02 -36.70
CA PHE A 218 -0.74 10.31 -37.24
C PHE A 218 -0.77 10.34 -38.77
N THR A 219 0.19 9.67 -39.44
CA THR A 219 0.24 9.62 -40.91
C THR A 219 -0.77 8.66 -41.55
N GLN A 220 -1.41 7.79 -40.77
CA GLN A 220 -2.39 6.80 -41.24
C GLN A 220 -3.86 7.22 -40.97
N GLN A 221 -4.08 8.40 -40.39
CA GLN A 221 -5.39 9.08 -40.30
C GLN A 221 -5.63 9.97 -41.51
#